data_AF-A0A949YG01-F1
#
_entry.id   AF-A0A949YG01-F1
#
_cell.length_a   1.000
_cell.length_b   1.000
_cell.length_c   1.000
_cell.angle_alpha   90.00
_cell.angle_beta   90.00
_cell.angle_gamma   90.00
#
_symmetry.space_group_name_H-M   'P 1'
#
loop_
_entity.id
_entity.type
_entity.pdbx_description
1 polymer ?
#
loop_
_entity_poly.entity_id
_entity_poly.type
_entity_poly.pdbx_seq_one_letter_code
_entity_poly.pdbx_strand_id
1 'polypeptide(L)'
;MRTLPVRLLDLATALEDHDRESTTYYFDSQSGEIVFLTEDGRGSDKRWDIISNSRDRFIDIEPMDSPQRHRIREDFVATLPPTPFQEKLRWSLENAKPFRRFQDTVAEDQALRKRWFEFHHEAMQKVASEWLADHHIEPIPPGSPAAPSLLDQEAEALAANQEEGDHEDEMDADNDDEFEEFDEDDEGEPVDFLSEEEEALLTEFVELLPGANFNLAKLHGLCSAFAAGPITMTSTDLLGVLTGFAKGGKTNDLASSALILDLLSRFYGGIVEALEFESFEPQLEQTGVMVTEPSAAIISWCNGFMLGVDHYKVAWESWFKDARRTNAISLILGLSDPEILRQTEYALEEETAWAMIARISELVPVIHAYWAFESALDGYLADPE
;
A
#
# COMPACT_ATOMS: atom_id res chain seq x y z
N MET A 1 -25.56 26.21 7.87
CA MET A 1 -24.39 25.46 7.40
C MET A 1 -23.17 25.97 8.13
N ARG A 2 -22.35 25.07 8.67
CA ARG A 2 -21.09 25.37 9.34
C ARG A 2 -19.96 25.19 8.33
N THR A 3 -19.01 26.11 8.29
CA THR A 3 -17.83 26.00 7.41
C THR A 3 -16.69 25.27 8.11
N LEU A 4 -16.10 24.25 7.47
CA LEU A 4 -14.99 23.46 8.01
C LEU A 4 -13.92 23.20 6.95
N PRO A 5 -12.62 23.17 7.34
CA PRO A 5 -11.55 22.74 6.44
C PRO A 5 -11.64 21.23 6.23
N VAL A 6 -12.12 20.79 5.07
CA VAL A 6 -12.34 19.36 4.78
C VAL A 6 -11.51 18.95 3.57
N ARG A 7 -10.77 17.84 3.71
CA ARG A 7 -10.13 17.17 2.57
C ARG A 7 -11.18 16.29 1.87
N LEU A 8 -11.76 16.82 0.79
CA LEU A 8 -12.82 16.11 0.04
C LEU A 8 -12.35 14.78 -0.54
N LEU A 9 -11.06 14.65 -0.86
CA LEU A 9 -10.49 13.41 -1.38
C LEU A 9 -10.55 12.30 -0.32
N ASP A 10 -10.12 12.55 0.90
CA ASP A 10 -10.15 11.57 1.98
C ASP A 10 -11.58 11.13 2.32
N LEU A 11 -12.53 12.07 2.32
CA LEU A 11 -13.94 11.75 2.54
C LEU A 11 -14.50 10.91 1.38
N ALA A 12 -14.13 11.23 0.14
CA ALA A 12 -14.48 10.42 -1.01
C ALA A 12 -13.91 9.00 -0.91
N THR A 13 -12.65 8.85 -0.49
CA THR A 13 -12.02 7.54 -0.25
C THR A 13 -12.78 6.77 0.82
N ALA A 14 -13.08 7.40 1.97
CA ALA A 14 -13.85 6.77 3.03
C ALA A 14 -15.23 6.30 2.52
N LEU A 15 -15.97 7.16 1.80
CA LEU A 15 -17.29 6.82 1.24
C LEU A 15 -17.22 5.70 0.18
N GLU A 16 -16.10 5.51 -0.49
CA GLU A 16 -15.92 4.44 -1.49
C GLU A 16 -15.40 3.13 -0.88
N ASP A 17 -14.84 3.16 0.32
CA ASP A 17 -14.33 1.96 0.98
C ASP A 17 -15.48 1.10 1.53
N HIS A 18 -15.57 -0.12 1.01
CA HIS A 18 -16.56 -1.13 1.35
C HIS A 18 -15.99 -2.34 2.07
N ASP A 19 -14.67 -2.46 2.14
CA ASP A 19 -13.99 -3.60 2.73
C ASP A 19 -13.61 -3.25 4.17
N ARG A 20 -14.62 -3.28 5.05
CA ARG A 20 -14.55 -2.69 6.39
C ARG A 20 -14.75 -3.72 7.51
N GLU A 21 -14.21 -4.91 7.34
CA GLU A 21 -14.38 -5.99 8.33
C GLU A 21 -13.80 -5.61 9.71
N SER A 22 -12.65 -4.93 9.73
CA SER A 22 -11.97 -4.50 10.96
C SER A 22 -11.59 -3.01 10.95
N THR A 23 -12.27 -2.18 10.15
CA THR A 23 -11.94 -0.76 10.00
C THR A 23 -13.19 0.12 10.06
N THR A 24 -13.03 1.36 10.53
CA THR A 24 -14.12 2.34 10.58
C THR A 24 -13.60 3.75 10.30
N TYR A 25 -14.42 4.53 9.60
CA TYR A 25 -14.14 5.92 9.28
C TYR A 25 -15.09 6.84 10.04
N TYR A 26 -14.53 7.86 10.69
CA TYR A 26 -15.30 8.89 11.36
C TYR A 26 -14.98 10.27 10.78
N PHE A 27 -15.99 11.10 10.65
CA PHE A 27 -15.83 12.52 10.37
C PHE A 27 -15.86 13.30 11.68
N ASP A 28 -14.79 14.03 11.97
CA ASP A 28 -14.73 14.94 13.10
C ASP A 28 -15.43 16.26 12.77
N SER A 29 -16.64 16.45 13.30
CA SER A 29 -17.43 17.67 13.08
C SER A 29 -16.84 18.91 13.74
N GLN A 30 -15.79 18.78 14.56
CA GLN A 30 -15.08 19.91 15.15
C GLN A 30 -13.99 20.44 14.21
N SER A 31 -13.14 19.54 13.70
CA SER A 31 -11.95 19.88 12.90
C SER A 31 -12.19 19.84 11.39
N GLY A 32 -13.12 19.00 10.92
CA GLY A 32 -13.28 18.67 9.50
C GLY A 32 -12.41 17.51 9.01
N GLU A 33 -11.77 16.80 9.94
CA GLU A 33 -10.87 15.68 9.68
C GLU A 33 -11.64 14.38 9.43
N ILE A 34 -11.07 13.53 8.58
CA ILE A 34 -11.52 12.15 8.34
C ILE A 34 -10.56 11.26 9.12
N VAL A 35 -11.10 10.56 10.11
CA VAL A 35 -10.38 9.70 11.03
C VAL A 35 -10.59 8.27 10.60
N PHE A 36 -9.49 7.53 10.43
CA PHE A 36 -9.51 6.10 10.16
C PHE A 36 -9.02 5.36 11.40
N LEU A 37 -9.79 4.37 11.86
CA LEU A 37 -9.41 3.50 12.96
C LEU A 37 -9.58 2.04 12.57
N THR A 38 -8.65 1.21 13.05
CA THR A 38 -8.77 -0.25 13.01
C THR A 38 -9.32 -0.76 14.33
N GLU A 39 -10.10 -1.83 14.28
CA GLU A 39 -10.63 -2.51 15.46
C GLU A 39 -9.49 -3.10 16.32
N ASP A 40 -8.38 -3.54 15.70
CA ASP A 40 -7.19 -4.06 16.40
C ASP A 40 -6.51 -2.99 17.28
N GLY A 41 -6.70 -1.72 16.96
CA GLY A 41 -6.22 -0.60 17.78
C GLY A 41 -7.08 -0.33 19.02
N ARG A 42 -8.19 -1.04 19.24
CA ARG A 42 -9.06 -0.80 20.39
C ARG A 42 -8.34 -1.07 21.71
N GLY A 43 -8.41 -0.10 22.62
CA GLY A 43 -7.81 -0.16 23.95
C GLY A 43 -6.36 0.32 24.03
N SER A 44 -5.58 0.21 22.95
CA SER A 44 -4.23 0.77 22.85
C SER A 44 -4.24 2.18 22.26
N ASP A 45 -5.02 2.41 21.21
CA ASP A 45 -5.17 3.70 20.57
C ASP A 45 -6.18 4.58 21.34
N LYS A 46 -5.66 5.62 22.00
CA LYS A 46 -6.43 6.58 22.80
C LYS A 46 -7.48 7.37 22.00
N ARG A 47 -7.40 7.37 20.68
CA ARG A 47 -8.42 7.97 19.81
C ARG A 47 -9.76 7.26 19.97
N TRP A 48 -9.77 5.94 20.19
CA TRP A 48 -11.00 5.19 20.50
C TRP A 48 -11.70 5.70 21.76
N ASP A 49 -10.94 6.04 22.80
CA ASP A 49 -11.47 6.60 24.05
C ASP A 49 -12.11 7.97 23.80
N ILE A 50 -11.45 8.83 23.03
CA ILE A 50 -11.94 10.18 22.72
C ILE A 50 -13.23 10.12 21.91
N ILE A 51 -13.29 9.28 20.87
CA ILE A 51 -14.48 9.09 20.04
C ILE A 51 -15.63 8.53 20.88
N SER A 52 -15.36 7.51 21.70
CA SER A 52 -16.36 6.87 22.56
C SER A 52 -16.95 7.84 23.60
N ASN A 53 -16.13 8.76 24.12
CA ASN A 53 -16.54 9.76 25.11
C ASN A 53 -17.18 11.02 24.49
N SER A 54 -17.01 11.24 23.18
CA SER A 54 -17.48 12.44 22.46
C SER A 54 -18.37 12.10 21.27
N ARG A 55 -19.37 11.23 21.46
CA ARG A 55 -20.23 10.71 20.37
C ARG A 55 -20.97 11.79 19.56
N ASP A 56 -21.23 12.97 20.13
CA ASP A 56 -21.88 14.07 19.41
C ASP A 56 -20.92 14.81 18.45
N ARG A 57 -19.60 14.58 18.56
CA ARG A 57 -18.56 15.21 17.73
C ARG A 57 -18.24 14.39 16.49
N PHE A 58 -18.23 13.06 16.60
CA PHE A 58 -17.79 12.15 15.55
C PHE A 58 -18.99 11.54 14.83
N ILE A 59 -19.00 11.65 13.51
CA ILE A 59 -20.05 11.10 12.66
C ILE A 59 -19.47 9.89 11.94
N ASP A 60 -20.11 8.73 12.06
CA ASP A 60 -19.73 7.54 11.30
C ASP A 60 -19.94 7.79 9.79
N ILE A 61 -18.92 7.51 8.99
CA ILE A 61 -18.96 7.67 7.54
C ILE A 61 -19.35 6.31 6.95
N GLU A 62 -20.63 6.04 6.80
CA GLU A 62 -21.09 4.81 6.15
C GLU A 62 -20.66 4.76 4.66
N PRO A 63 -20.25 3.59 4.13
CA PRO A 63 -19.95 3.44 2.71
C PRO A 63 -21.15 3.82 1.83
N MET A 64 -20.87 4.42 0.68
CA MET A 64 -21.85 4.78 -0.32
C MET A 64 -22.66 3.56 -0.78
N ASP A 65 -23.98 3.67 -0.85
CA ASP A 65 -24.80 2.52 -1.21
C ASP A 65 -24.54 1.96 -2.64
N SER A 66 -24.82 0.68 -2.82
CA SER A 66 -24.66 -0.01 -4.11
C SER A 66 -25.45 0.64 -5.26
N PRO A 67 -26.69 1.13 -5.06
CA PRO A 67 -27.41 1.92 -6.07
C PRO A 67 -26.67 3.17 -6.56
N GLN A 68 -26.10 3.96 -5.66
CA GLN A 68 -25.38 5.19 -6.00
C GLN A 68 -24.08 4.86 -6.75
N ARG A 69 -23.35 3.82 -6.32
CA ARG A 69 -22.20 3.28 -7.06
C ARG A 69 -22.54 2.82 -8.48
N HIS A 70 -23.68 2.15 -8.62
CA HIS A 70 -24.15 1.66 -9.92
C HIS A 70 -24.52 2.83 -10.82
N ARG A 71 -25.24 3.81 -10.28
CA ARG A 71 -25.62 5.04 -10.99
C ARG A 71 -24.43 5.84 -11.50
N ILE A 72 -23.36 6.00 -10.73
CA ILE A 72 -22.13 6.69 -11.19
C ILE A 72 -21.58 6.01 -12.45
N ARG A 73 -21.60 4.68 -12.51
CA ARG A 73 -21.16 3.91 -13.68
C ARG A 73 -22.12 4.06 -14.86
N GLU A 74 -23.43 4.06 -14.62
CA GLU A 74 -24.43 4.33 -15.66
C GLU A 74 -24.28 5.73 -16.26
N ASP A 75 -24.10 6.74 -15.40
CA ASP A 75 -23.91 8.13 -15.79
C ASP A 75 -22.63 8.27 -16.64
N PHE A 76 -21.54 7.58 -16.29
CA PHE A 76 -20.34 7.52 -17.12
C PHE A 76 -20.62 6.92 -18.50
N VAL A 77 -21.28 5.77 -18.57
CA VAL A 77 -21.61 5.13 -19.87
C VAL A 77 -22.48 6.04 -20.73
N ALA A 78 -23.38 6.81 -20.11
CA ALA A 78 -24.22 7.79 -20.81
C ALA A 78 -23.42 8.97 -21.40
N THR A 79 -22.23 9.29 -20.86
CA THR A 79 -21.35 10.32 -21.43
C THR A 79 -20.60 9.88 -22.69
N LEU A 80 -20.53 8.57 -22.96
CA LEU A 80 -19.78 8.02 -24.09
C LEU A 80 -20.53 8.17 -25.42
N PRO A 81 -19.81 8.28 -26.55
CA PRO A 81 -20.44 8.30 -27.88
C PRO A 81 -21.13 6.96 -28.19
N PRO A 82 -22.22 6.96 -29.00
CA PRO A 82 -22.95 5.76 -29.37
C PRO A 82 -22.10 4.86 -30.27
N THR A 83 -21.42 3.90 -29.63
CA THR A 83 -20.45 2.99 -30.21
C THR A 83 -20.73 1.57 -29.72
N PRO A 84 -20.28 0.52 -30.44
CA PRO A 84 -20.35 -0.86 -29.93
C PRO A 84 -19.71 -1.03 -28.54
N PHE A 85 -18.72 -0.18 -28.22
CA PHE A 85 -18.09 -0.13 -26.90
C PHE A 85 -19.01 0.43 -25.81
N GLN A 86 -19.79 1.48 -26.09
CA GLN A 86 -20.83 1.95 -25.16
C GLN A 86 -21.88 0.86 -24.92
N GLU A 87 -22.28 0.13 -25.97
CA GLU A 87 -23.23 -0.98 -25.84
C GLU A 87 -22.67 -2.12 -25.00
N LYS A 88 -21.37 -2.45 -25.14
CA LYS A 88 -20.66 -3.44 -24.32
C LYS A 88 -20.67 -3.03 -22.84
N LEU A 89 -20.34 -1.78 -22.52
CA LEU A 89 -20.35 -1.28 -21.14
C LEU A 89 -21.74 -1.27 -20.52
N ARG A 90 -22.76 -0.82 -21.28
CA ARG A 90 -24.16 -0.86 -20.83
C ARG A 90 -24.61 -2.28 -20.55
N TRP A 91 -24.30 -3.21 -21.45
CA TRP A 91 -24.60 -4.63 -21.24
C TRP A 91 -23.87 -5.19 -20.00
N SER A 92 -22.61 -4.81 -19.77
CA SER A 92 -21.86 -5.23 -18.57
C SER A 92 -22.57 -4.81 -17.27
N LEU A 93 -23.18 -3.62 -17.23
CA LEU A 93 -23.90 -3.11 -16.05
C LEU A 93 -25.28 -3.74 -15.83
N GLU A 94 -25.91 -4.30 -16.87
CA GLU A 94 -27.24 -4.94 -16.80
C GLU A 94 -27.19 -6.43 -16.42
N ASN A 95 -26.00 -7.04 -16.38
CA ASN A 95 -25.83 -8.49 -16.18
C ASN A 95 -25.08 -8.84 -14.89
N ALA A 96 -24.99 -10.14 -14.58
CA ALA A 96 -24.32 -10.64 -13.39
C ALA A 96 -22.86 -10.14 -13.29
N LYS A 97 -22.44 -9.79 -12.06
CA LYS A 97 -21.14 -9.16 -11.73
C LYS A 97 -20.90 -7.82 -12.46
N PRO A 98 -21.82 -6.84 -12.32
CA PRO A 98 -21.80 -5.60 -13.10
C PRO A 98 -20.58 -4.73 -12.81
N PHE A 99 -20.14 -4.65 -11.55
CA PHE A 99 -18.98 -3.86 -11.16
C PHE A 99 -17.68 -4.38 -11.77
N ARG A 100 -17.42 -5.69 -11.63
CA ARG A 100 -16.23 -6.34 -12.17
C ARG A 100 -16.18 -6.25 -13.71
N ARG A 101 -17.27 -6.60 -14.39
CA ARG A 101 -17.31 -6.55 -15.87
C ARG A 101 -17.15 -5.14 -16.43
N PHE A 102 -17.67 -4.14 -15.72
CA PHE A 102 -17.44 -2.75 -16.08
C PHE A 102 -15.96 -2.39 -15.96
N GLN A 103 -15.31 -2.71 -14.84
CA GLN A 103 -13.88 -2.49 -14.63
C GLN A 103 -13.03 -3.23 -15.68
N ASP A 104 -13.32 -4.50 -15.94
CA ASP A 104 -12.63 -5.30 -16.96
C ASP A 104 -12.71 -4.62 -18.33
N THR A 105 -13.91 -4.13 -18.71
CA THR A 105 -14.12 -3.47 -20.00
C THR A 105 -13.41 -2.10 -20.08
N VAL A 106 -13.33 -1.38 -18.97
CA VAL A 106 -12.60 -0.10 -18.90
C VAL A 106 -11.09 -0.32 -18.94
N ALA A 107 -10.58 -1.40 -18.34
CA ALA A 107 -9.16 -1.74 -18.32
C ALA A 107 -8.60 -2.10 -19.70
N GLU A 108 -9.44 -2.58 -20.62
CA GLU A 108 -9.05 -2.92 -22.01
C GLU A 108 -8.58 -1.71 -22.84
N ASP A 109 -8.93 -0.47 -22.48
CA ASP A 109 -8.61 0.75 -23.25
C ASP A 109 -8.05 1.87 -22.34
N GLN A 110 -6.79 2.26 -22.57
CA GLN A 110 -6.10 3.27 -21.76
C GLN A 110 -6.78 4.66 -21.80
N ALA A 111 -7.31 5.08 -22.96
CA ALA A 111 -7.98 6.36 -23.09
C ALA A 111 -9.33 6.35 -22.36
N LEU A 112 -10.03 5.23 -22.40
CA LEU A 112 -11.27 5.02 -21.66
C LEU A 112 -11.03 4.95 -20.16
N ARG A 113 -9.98 4.24 -19.70
CA ARG A 113 -9.56 4.18 -18.29
C ARG A 113 -9.27 5.57 -17.74
N LYS A 114 -8.50 6.38 -18.46
CA LYS A 114 -8.24 7.77 -18.06
C LYS A 114 -9.53 8.58 -17.94
N ARG A 115 -10.43 8.46 -18.92
CA ARG A 115 -11.70 9.18 -18.95
C ARG A 115 -12.65 8.75 -17.82
N TRP A 116 -12.62 7.45 -17.48
CA TRP A 116 -13.33 6.91 -16.32
C TRP A 116 -12.77 7.50 -15.03
N PHE A 117 -11.45 7.52 -14.83
CA PHE A 117 -10.85 8.09 -13.62
C PHE A 117 -11.16 9.58 -13.44
N GLU A 118 -11.07 10.38 -14.49
CA GLU A 118 -11.44 11.80 -14.45
C GLU A 118 -12.92 11.97 -14.06
N PHE A 119 -13.82 11.20 -14.70
CA PHE A 119 -15.24 11.23 -14.39
C PHE A 119 -15.56 10.76 -12.97
N HIS A 120 -14.95 9.65 -12.54
CA HIS A 120 -15.16 9.05 -11.23
C HIS A 120 -14.66 9.96 -10.13
N HIS A 121 -13.50 10.61 -10.31
CA HIS A 121 -12.98 11.60 -9.38
C HIS A 121 -13.94 12.79 -9.20
N GLU A 122 -14.46 13.35 -10.29
CA GLU A 122 -15.45 14.43 -10.24
C GLU A 122 -16.76 13.98 -9.57
N ALA A 123 -17.23 12.77 -9.88
CA ALA A 123 -18.42 12.19 -9.28
C ALA A 123 -18.24 11.99 -7.77
N MET A 124 -17.11 11.44 -7.33
CA MET A 124 -16.83 11.20 -5.93
C MET A 124 -16.65 12.49 -5.12
N GLN A 125 -16.03 13.54 -5.70
CA GLN A 125 -16.02 14.86 -5.06
C GLN A 125 -17.43 15.41 -4.85
N LYS A 126 -18.34 15.18 -5.79
CA LYS A 126 -19.74 15.59 -5.67
C LYS A 126 -20.46 14.78 -4.58
N VAL A 127 -20.25 13.46 -4.52
CA VAL A 127 -20.80 12.60 -3.45
C VAL A 127 -20.33 13.07 -2.08
N ALA A 128 -19.02 13.31 -1.91
CA ALA A 128 -18.47 13.84 -0.66
C ALA A 128 -19.06 15.21 -0.29
N SER A 129 -19.27 16.10 -1.28
CA SER A 129 -19.88 17.41 -1.06
C SER A 129 -21.37 17.31 -0.67
N GLU A 130 -22.12 16.39 -1.27
CA GLU A 130 -23.52 16.11 -0.95
C GLU A 130 -23.65 15.53 0.47
N TRP A 131 -22.79 14.58 0.83
CA TRP A 131 -22.71 14.02 2.18
C TRP A 131 -22.48 15.13 3.23
N LEU A 132 -21.52 16.02 2.99
CA LEU A 132 -21.28 17.17 3.88
C LEU A 132 -22.49 18.11 3.96
N ALA A 133 -23.17 18.36 2.85
CA ALA A 133 -24.36 19.21 2.82
C ALA A 133 -25.53 18.63 3.64
N ASP A 134 -25.70 17.30 3.61
CA ASP A 134 -26.67 16.56 4.42
C ASP A 134 -26.35 16.70 5.92
N HIS A 135 -25.07 16.76 6.27
CA HIS A 135 -24.58 17.09 7.63
C HIS A 135 -24.50 18.60 7.91
N HIS A 136 -25.03 19.45 7.03
CA HIS A 136 -25.03 20.91 7.12
C HIS A 136 -23.64 21.54 7.22
N ILE A 137 -22.66 20.95 6.54
CA ILE A 137 -21.27 21.41 6.48
C ILE A 137 -20.96 21.97 5.09
N GLU A 138 -20.31 23.12 5.06
CA GLU A 138 -19.78 23.73 3.85
C GLU A 138 -18.25 23.58 3.86
N PRO A 139 -17.66 22.76 2.94
CA PRO A 139 -16.22 22.54 2.93
C PRO A 139 -15.49 23.78 2.43
N ILE A 140 -14.43 24.15 3.14
CA ILE A 140 -13.41 25.09 2.66
C ILE A 140 -12.09 24.33 2.46
N PRO A 141 -11.25 24.72 1.47
CA PRO A 141 -9.93 24.12 1.31
C PRO A 141 -9.11 24.27 2.60
N PRO A 142 -8.44 23.22 3.08
CA PRO A 142 -7.56 23.34 4.24
C PRO A 142 -6.39 24.28 3.93
N GLY A 143 -6.01 25.12 4.89
CA GLY A 143 -4.96 26.13 4.72
C GLY A 143 -3.54 25.55 4.57
N SER A 144 -3.32 24.28 4.97
CA SER A 144 -2.10 23.51 4.75
C SER A 144 -2.41 22.00 4.83
N PRO A 145 -1.88 21.15 3.93
CA PRO A 145 -2.02 19.70 4.01
C PRO A 145 -1.24 19.08 5.20
N ALA A 146 -0.32 19.83 5.81
CA ALA A 146 0.48 19.42 6.97
C ALA A 146 -0.04 19.98 8.31
N ALA A 147 -1.32 20.39 8.37
CA ALA A 147 -1.92 20.78 9.65
C ALA A 147 -2.00 19.52 10.53
N PRO A 148 -1.45 19.56 11.76
CA PRO A 148 -1.45 18.39 12.63
C PRO A 148 -2.88 18.02 13.04
N SER A 149 -3.18 16.73 13.08
CA SER A 149 -4.49 16.18 13.47
C SER A 149 -4.88 16.70 14.85
N LEU A 150 -6.13 17.16 14.99
CA LEU A 150 -6.63 17.59 16.29
C LEU A 150 -6.85 16.38 17.20
N LEU A 151 -7.31 15.27 16.63
CA LEU A 151 -7.56 14.06 17.38
C LEU A 151 -6.27 13.40 17.85
N ASP A 152 -5.22 13.35 17.02
CA ASP A 152 -3.93 12.80 17.43
C ASP A 152 -3.32 13.61 18.60
N GLN A 153 -3.41 14.95 18.56
CA GLN A 153 -2.95 15.81 19.66
C GLN A 153 -3.72 15.57 20.96
N GLU A 154 -5.04 15.36 20.87
CA GLU A 154 -5.88 15.04 22.03
C GLU A 154 -5.53 13.66 22.60
N ALA A 155 -5.24 12.68 21.74
CA ALA A 155 -4.84 11.33 22.11
C ALA A 155 -3.47 11.32 22.80
N GLU A 156 -2.49 12.04 22.26
CA GLU A 156 -1.17 12.24 22.89
C GLU A 156 -1.28 12.89 24.27
N ALA A 157 -2.10 13.93 24.40
CA ALA A 157 -2.34 14.59 25.68
C ALA A 157 -3.06 13.67 26.70
N LEU A 158 -3.94 12.80 26.23
CA LEU A 158 -4.61 11.82 27.09
C LEU A 158 -3.62 10.75 27.59
N ALA A 159 -2.74 10.26 26.71
CA ALA A 159 -1.68 9.32 27.07
C ALA A 159 -0.70 9.92 28.10
N ALA A 160 -0.22 11.14 27.87
CA ALA A 160 0.70 11.82 28.78
C ALA A 160 0.12 12.06 30.18
N ASN A 161 -1.18 12.37 30.29
CA ASN A 161 -1.83 12.55 31.59
C ASN A 161 -2.07 11.23 32.34
N GLN A 162 -2.12 10.09 31.64
CA GLN A 162 -2.24 8.76 32.26
C GLN A 162 -0.89 8.27 32.78
N GLU A 163 0.20 8.54 32.05
CA GLU A 163 1.58 8.24 32.50
C GLU A 163 2.00 9.06 33.73
N GLU A 164 1.51 10.29 33.93
CA GLU A 164 1.73 11.06 35.16
C GLU A 164 0.90 10.55 36.36
N GLY A 165 -0.14 9.75 36.13
CA GLY A 165 -1.01 9.17 37.16
C GLY A 165 -0.54 7.83 37.74
N ASP A 166 0.23 7.05 36.96
CA ASP A 166 0.65 5.68 37.31
C ASP A 166 1.98 5.62 38.10
N HIS A 167 2.50 6.75 38.60
CA HIS A 167 3.68 6.80 39.46
C HIS A 167 3.41 6.72 40.97
N GLU A 168 2.17 6.47 41.38
CA GLU A 168 1.82 6.08 42.75
C GLU A 168 0.93 4.84 42.74
N ASP A 169 1.50 3.65 42.48
CA ASP A 169 1.25 2.42 43.27
C ASP A 169 2.04 1.23 42.68
N GLU A 170 3.12 0.85 43.39
CA GLU A 170 3.75 -0.47 43.30
C GLU A 170 2.83 -1.54 43.94
N MET A 171 2.93 -2.77 43.42
CA MET A 171 2.29 -4.04 43.89
C MET A 171 0.82 -4.20 43.43
N ASP A 172 0.39 -5.28 42.78
CA ASP A 172 0.71 -6.69 43.01
C ASP A 172 0.73 -7.51 41.70
N ALA A 173 1.65 -8.46 41.63
CA ALA A 173 1.56 -9.61 40.73
C ALA A 173 0.54 -10.60 41.31
N ASP A 174 -0.53 -10.86 40.55
CA ASP A 174 -1.27 -12.13 40.48
C ASP A 174 -2.58 -11.87 39.71
N ASN A 175 -2.67 -12.33 38.46
CA ASN A 175 -3.87 -13.04 38.03
C ASN A 175 -3.56 -13.92 36.82
N ASP A 176 -3.47 -15.22 37.10
CA ASP A 176 -3.93 -16.26 36.21
C ASP A 176 -5.43 -16.01 35.94
N ASP A 177 -5.86 -15.98 34.68
CA ASP A 177 -7.19 -16.47 34.30
C ASP A 177 -7.24 -16.79 32.79
N GLU A 178 -7.39 -18.08 32.55
CA GLU A 178 -8.07 -18.80 31.46
C GLU A 178 -8.13 -18.17 30.05
N PHE A 179 -7.37 -18.80 29.16
CA PHE A 179 -7.66 -18.92 27.72
C PHE A 179 -9.11 -19.36 27.50
N GLU A 180 -9.92 -18.55 26.80
CA GLU A 180 -11.06 -19.06 26.04
C GLU A 180 -10.63 -19.28 24.59
N GLU A 181 -10.57 -20.57 24.24
CA GLU A 181 -10.44 -21.13 22.90
C GLU A 181 -11.68 -20.67 22.09
N PHE A 182 -11.49 -19.82 21.08
CA PHE A 182 -12.56 -19.49 20.14
C PHE A 182 -12.38 -20.32 18.87
N ASP A 183 -13.43 -21.09 18.57
CA ASP A 183 -13.49 -22.07 17.49
C ASP A 183 -13.11 -21.48 16.12
N GLU A 184 -12.12 -22.10 15.49
CA GLU A 184 -11.90 -22.09 14.05
C GLU A 184 -13.17 -22.59 13.36
N ASP A 185 -13.76 -21.78 12.48
CA ASP A 185 -14.41 -22.19 11.23
C ASP A 185 -15.03 -20.94 10.57
N ASP A 186 -14.21 -20.13 9.92
CA ASP A 186 -14.67 -19.33 8.78
C ASP A 186 -13.82 -19.72 7.57
N GLU A 187 -14.43 -20.46 6.64
CA GLU A 187 -13.85 -20.75 5.33
C GLU A 187 -13.82 -19.44 4.52
N GLY A 188 -12.87 -18.57 4.85
CA GLY A 188 -12.58 -17.34 4.12
C GLY A 188 -12.17 -17.67 2.69
N GLU A 189 -12.78 -16.96 1.73
CA GLU A 189 -12.28 -16.93 0.36
C GLU A 189 -10.80 -16.46 0.36
N PRO A 190 -9.97 -16.87 -0.62
CA PRO A 190 -8.52 -16.68 -0.52
C PRO A 190 -8.17 -15.19 -0.50
N VAL A 191 -7.62 -14.73 0.62
CA VAL A 191 -7.03 -13.39 0.77
C VAL A 191 -5.74 -13.36 -0.06
N ASP A 192 -5.68 -12.49 -1.08
CA ASP A 192 -4.52 -12.44 -2.00
C ASP A 192 -3.26 -11.88 -1.30
N PHE A 193 -3.43 -11.09 -0.24
CA PHE A 193 -2.35 -10.55 0.61
C PHE A 193 -1.97 -11.51 1.73
N LEU A 194 -0.71 -11.45 2.18
CA LEU A 194 -0.23 -12.25 3.31
C LEU A 194 -0.81 -11.74 4.63
N SER A 195 -1.20 -12.65 5.53
CA SER A 195 -1.46 -12.31 6.93
C SER A 195 -0.16 -11.95 7.67
N GLU A 196 -0.27 -11.33 8.85
CA GLU A 196 0.89 -11.02 9.71
C GLU A 196 1.69 -12.28 10.06
N GLU A 197 1.01 -13.40 10.34
CA GLU A 197 1.66 -14.69 10.62
C GLU A 197 2.39 -15.26 9.39
N GLU A 198 1.76 -15.17 8.23
CA GLU A 198 2.34 -15.61 6.95
C GLU A 198 3.57 -14.80 6.56
N GLU A 199 3.53 -13.49 6.80
CA GLU A 199 4.65 -12.59 6.55
C GLU A 199 5.80 -12.80 7.56
N ALA A 200 5.47 -13.08 8.83
CA ALA A 200 6.45 -13.46 9.83
C ALA A 200 7.16 -14.77 9.46
N LEU A 201 6.42 -15.77 8.97
CA LEU A 201 6.99 -17.03 8.45
C LEU A 201 7.88 -16.79 7.24
N LEU A 202 7.46 -15.93 6.30
CA LEU A 202 8.29 -15.56 5.15
C LEU A 202 9.56 -14.84 5.58
N THR A 203 9.46 -13.94 6.56
CA THR A 203 10.59 -13.20 7.14
C THR A 203 11.59 -14.16 7.78
N GLU A 204 11.12 -15.07 8.63
CA GLU A 204 11.96 -16.10 9.27
C GLU A 204 12.67 -16.95 8.20
N PHE A 205 11.94 -17.38 7.17
CA PHE A 205 12.51 -18.16 6.08
C PHE A 205 13.68 -17.43 5.39
N VAL A 206 13.52 -16.14 5.06
CA VAL A 206 14.59 -15.39 4.37
C VAL A 206 15.77 -15.07 5.27
N GLU A 207 15.54 -14.80 6.56
CA GLU A 207 16.60 -14.57 7.54
C GLU A 207 17.46 -15.81 7.78
N LEU A 208 16.86 -17.00 7.68
CA LEU A 208 17.56 -18.28 7.80
C LEU A 208 18.39 -18.65 6.55
N LEU A 209 18.31 -17.90 5.45
CA LEU A 209 19.09 -18.18 4.24
C LEU A 209 20.60 -17.99 4.48
N PRO A 210 21.42 -19.05 4.35
CA PRO A 210 22.80 -19.01 4.80
C PRO A 210 23.69 -18.09 3.94
N GLY A 211 24.34 -17.12 4.59
CA GLY A 211 25.38 -16.28 3.98
C GLY A 211 24.90 -15.12 3.13
N ALA A 212 23.58 -14.89 3.07
CA ALA A 212 22.99 -13.83 2.26
C ALA A 212 22.49 -12.61 3.09
N ASN A 213 22.32 -12.80 4.42
CA ASN A 213 21.83 -11.78 5.36
C ASN A 213 20.62 -11.04 4.79
N PHE A 214 19.58 -11.81 4.45
CA PHE A 214 18.30 -11.27 4.04
C PHE A 214 17.48 -10.90 5.25
N ASN A 215 16.68 -9.86 5.10
CA ASN A 215 15.55 -9.50 5.95
C ASN A 215 14.39 -9.13 5.02
N LEU A 216 13.21 -8.84 5.58
CA LEU A 216 12.02 -8.51 4.79
C LEU A 216 12.25 -7.32 3.85
N ALA A 217 12.83 -6.22 4.34
CA ALA A 217 13.16 -5.05 3.52
C ALA A 217 14.00 -5.41 2.28
N LYS A 218 15.05 -6.21 2.47
CA LYS A 218 15.94 -6.64 1.38
C LYS A 218 15.24 -7.58 0.41
N LEU A 219 14.35 -8.45 0.89
CA LEU A 219 13.51 -9.28 0.05
C LEU A 219 12.56 -8.40 -0.79
N HIS A 220 11.87 -7.46 -0.16
CA HIS A 220 10.96 -6.56 -0.86
C HIS A 220 11.68 -5.73 -1.91
N GLY A 221 12.85 -5.17 -1.60
CA GLY A 221 13.67 -4.45 -2.57
C GLY A 221 14.05 -5.32 -3.78
N LEU A 222 14.50 -6.56 -3.53
CA LEU A 222 14.82 -7.52 -4.58
C LEU A 222 13.60 -7.79 -5.48
N CYS A 223 12.46 -8.09 -4.87
CA CYS A 223 11.20 -8.34 -5.58
C CYS A 223 10.72 -7.11 -6.35
N SER A 224 10.89 -5.91 -5.79
CA SER A 224 10.55 -4.64 -6.45
C SER A 224 11.37 -4.41 -7.71
N ALA A 225 12.66 -4.77 -7.71
CA ALA A 225 13.49 -4.69 -8.92
C ALA A 225 13.04 -5.68 -10.01
N PHE A 226 12.51 -6.85 -9.62
CA PHE A 226 11.95 -7.81 -10.56
C PHE A 226 10.59 -7.38 -11.09
N ALA A 227 9.70 -6.93 -10.20
CA ALA A 227 8.36 -6.46 -10.56
C ALA A 227 8.40 -5.19 -11.41
N ALA A 228 9.23 -4.21 -11.04
CA ALA A 228 9.39 -2.97 -11.81
C ALA A 228 10.31 -3.14 -13.03
N GLY A 229 11.03 -4.25 -13.14
CA GLY A 229 12.12 -4.44 -14.09
C GLY A 229 11.70 -5.01 -15.46
N PRO A 230 12.68 -5.33 -16.31
CA PRO A 230 12.44 -5.85 -17.66
C PRO A 230 11.98 -7.32 -17.71
N ILE A 231 12.03 -8.04 -16.58
CA ILE A 231 11.80 -9.49 -16.53
C ILE A 231 10.79 -9.80 -15.42
N THR A 232 9.63 -10.32 -15.82
CA THR A 232 8.63 -10.88 -14.90
C THR A 232 9.12 -12.21 -14.34
N MET A 233 8.94 -12.44 -13.05
CA MET A 233 9.38 -13.67 -12.39
C MET A 233 8.21 -14.55 -11.96
N THR A 234 8.45 -15.86 -11.90
CA THR A 234 7.58 -16.79 -11.17
C THR A 234 8.09 -16.99 -9.74
N SER A 235 7.24 -17.46 -8.83
CA SER A 235 7.66 -17.80 -7.46
C SER A 235 8.74 -18.89 -7.42
N THR A 236 8.75 -19.80 -8.40
CA THR A 236 9.80 -20.81 -8.54
C THR A 236 11.14 -20.20 -8.94
N ASP A 237 11.12 -19.24 -9.88
CA ASP A 237 12.33 -18.51 -10.26
C ASP A 237 12.86 -17.71 -9.07
N LEU A 238 11.97 -17.02 -8.33
CA LEU A 238 12.31 -16.19 -7.18
C LEU A 238 12.97 -17.02 -6.08
N LEU A 239 12.40 -18.18 -5.76
CA LEU A 239 13.01 -19.13 -4.83
C LEU A 239 14.39 -19.62 -5.33
N GLY A 240 14.53 -19.88 -6.62
CA GLY A 240 15.81 -20.25 -7.23
C GLY A 240 16.86 -19.16 -7.08
N VAL A 241 16.48 -17.89 -7.22
CA VAL A 241 17.35 -16.74 -7.01
C VAL A 241 17.77 -16.61 -5.54
N LEU A 242 16.81 -16.67 -4.61
CA LEU A 242 17.05 -16.59 -3.17
C LEU A 242 18.00 -17.69 -2.68
N THR A 243 17.75 -18.93 -3.11
CA THR A 243 18.61 -20.07 -2.78
C THR A 243 19.97 -20.00 -3.50
N GLY A 244 20.03 -19.36 -4.67
CA GLY A 244 21.28 -19.07 -5.38
C GLY A 244 22.20 -18.09 -4.62
N PHE A 245 21.62 -17.13 -3.90
CA PHE A 245 22.38 -16.26 -2.99
C PHE A 245 22.89 -17.02 -1.75
N ALA A 246 22.17 -18.05 -1.33
CA ALA A 246 22.55 -18.92 -0.22
C ALA A 246 23.68 -19.88 -0.62
N LYS A 247 24.94 -19.53 -0.33
CA LYS A 247 26.12 -20.32 -0.74
C LYS A 247 26.14 -21.72 -0.11
N GLY A 248 25.73 -22.75 -0.87
CA GLY A 248 26.09 -24.15 -0.62
C GLY A 248 25.47 -24.83 0.61
N GLY A 249 24.47 -24.22 1.25
CA GLY A 249 23.66 -24.88 2.29
C GLY A 249 22.66 -25.84 1.67
N LYS A 250 22.33 -26.94 2.34
CA LYS A 250 21.24 -27.84 1.95
C LYS A 250 19.89 -27.11 2.08
N THR A 251 19.53 -26.29 1.10
CA THR A 251 18.23 -25.62 1.02
C THR A 251 17.08 -26.59 0.73
N ASN A 252 17.39 -27.82 0.30
CA ASN A 252 16.40 -28.83 -0.10
C ASN A 252 15.35 -29.21 0.96
N ASP A 253 15.55 -28.97 2.26
CA ASP A 253 14.51 -29.26 3.28
C ASP A 253 13.63 -28.04 3.62
N LEU A 254 14.14 -26.80 3.48
CA LEU A 254 13.43 -25.55 3.81
C LEU A 254 12.80 -24.88 2.57
N ALA A 255 13.46 -24.95 1.42
CA ALA A 255 13.01 -24.32 0.17
C ALA A 255 12.00 -25.17 -0.62
N SER A 256 11.73 -26.42 -0.23
CA SER A 256 10.87 -27.34 -0.99
C SER A 256 9.42 -27.41 -0.50
N SER A 257 9.00 -26.57 0.44
CA SER A 257 7.62 -26.58 0.91
C SER A 257 6.73 -25.79 -0.06
N ALA A 258 5.56 -26.36 -0.39
CA ALA A 258 4.56 -25.67 -1.20
C ALA A 258 4.11 -24.35 -0.54
N LEU A 259 4.20 -24.27 0.79
CA LEU A 259 3.91 -23.09 1.59
C LEU A 259 4.84 -21.92 1.23
N ILE A 260 6.16 -22.10 1.22
CA ILE A 260 7.09 -21.00 0.91
C ILE A 260 6.90 -20.50 -0.54
N LEU A 261 6.60 -21.40 -1.47
CA LEU A 261 6.31 -21.01 -2.86
C LEU A 261 5.01 -20.21 -2.97
N ASP A 262 3.99 -20.56 -2.19
CA ASP A 262 2.73 -19.82 -2.11
C ASP A 262 2.96 -18.42 -1.51
N LEU A 263 3.63 -18.36 -0.36
CA LEU A 263 3.98 -17.09 0.31
C LEU A 263 4.77 -16.16 -0.60
N LEU A 264 5.82 -16.67 -1.26
CA LEU A 264 6.60 -15.90 -2.22
C LEU A 264 5.79 -15.43 -3.43
N SER A 265 4.82 -16.25 -3.88
CA SER A 265 3.95 -15.91 -5.00
C SER A 265 3.01 -14.76 -4.63
N ARG A 266 2.34 -14.83 -3.48
CA ARG A 266 1.43 -13.79 -2.99
C ARG A 266 2.17 -12.51 -2.63
N PHE A 267 3.33 -12.64 -1.96
CA PHE A 267 4.20 -11.50 -1.67
C PHE A 267 4.65 -10.77 -2.95
N TYR A 268 5.17 -11.51 -3.93
CA TYR A 268 5.57 -10.92 -5.21
C TYR A 268 4.37 -10.35 -5.99
N GLY A 269 3.24 -11.05 -5.98
CA GLY A 269 1.99 -10.63 -6.58
C GLY A 269 1.49 -9.29 -6.03
N GLY A 270 1.50 -9.12 -4.70
CA GLY A 270 1.12 -7.86 -4.05
C GLY A 270 2.00 -6.67 -4.49
N ILE A 271 3.30 -6.89 -4.73
CA ILE A 271 4.19 -5.83 -5.22
C ILE A 271 3.86 -5.47 -6.68
N VAL A 272 3.62 -6.47 -7.53
CA VAL A 272 3.21 -6.25 -8.93
C VAL A 272 1.89 -5.48 -8.96
N GLU A 273 0.92 -5.91 -8.16
CA GLU A 273 -0.37 -5.25 -8.02
C GLU A 273 -0.23 -3.78 -7.57
N ALA A 274 0.58 -3.52 -6.53
CA ALA A 274 0.83 -2.17 -6.05
C ALA A 274 1.45 -1.25 -7.13
N LEU A 275 2.31 -1.80 -8.00
CA LEU A 275 2.88 -1.06 -9.13
C LEU A 275 1.88 -0.82 -10.26
N GLU A 276 0.93 -1.73 -10.48
CA GLU A 276 -0.14 -1.60 -11.47
C GLU A 276 -1.22 -0.58 -11.04
N PHE A 277 -1.45 -0.46 -9.74
CA PHE A 277 -2.43 0.44 -9.13
C PHE A 277 -1.84 1.74 -8.57
N GLU A 278 -0.55 2.00 -8.81
CA GLU A 278 0.15 3.22 -8.38
C GLU A 278 0.09 3.44 -6.85
N SER A 279 -0.01 2.37 -6.06
CA SER A 279 -0.04 2.37 -4.59
C SER A 279 1.25 1.82 -3.98
N PHE A 280 2.32 1.75 -4.77
CA PHE A 280 3.59 1.17 -4.36
C PHE A 280 4.26 1.98 -3.25
N GLU A 281 4.57 1.29 -2.15
CA GLU A 281 5.45 1.77 -1.09
C GLU A 281 6.53 0.71 -0.78
N PRO A 282 7.78 1.12 -0.50
CA PRO A 282 8.80 0.17 -0.10
C PRO A 282 8.47 -0.41 1.27
N GLN A 283 8.19 -1.72 1.35
CA GLN A 283 8.02 -2.39 2.64
C GLN A 283 9.36 -2.52 3.36
N LEU A 284 9.46 -1.95 4.56
CA LEU A 284 10.68 -1.84 5.35
C LEU A 284 10.67 -2.77 6.57
N GLU A 285 9.50 -2.99 7.14
CA GLU A 285 9.26 -3.86 8.29
C GLU A 285 7.98 -4.64 8.04
N GLN A 286 7.64 -5.54 8.96
CA GLN A 286 6.41 -6.29 8.87
C GLN A 286 5.18 -5.38 8.91
N THR A 287 4.10 -5.80 8.26
CA THR A 287 2.81 -5.11 8.34
C THR A 287 2.42 -4.93 9.81
N GLY A 288 2.03 -3.72 10.20
CA GLY A 288 1.71 -3.37 11.60
C GLY A 288 2.92 -3.06 12.50
N VAL A 289 4.15 -3.31 12.06
CA VAL A 289 5.37 -3.05 12.84
C VAL A 289 5.93 -1.65 12.56
N MET A 290 6.16 -0.87 13.62
CA MET A 290 6.75 0.46 13.52
C MET A 290 8.22 0.39 13.06
N VAL A 291 8.56 1.17 12.03
CA VAL A 291 9.93 1.33 11.56
C VAL A 291 10.73 2.19 12.55
N THR A 292 11.51 1.54 13.40
CA THR A 292 12.34 2.23 14.41
C THR A 292 13.70 2.67 13.89
N GLU A 293 14.22 2.02 12.84
CA GLU A 293 15.54 2.28 12.25
C GLU A 293 15.42 2.50 10.73
N PRO A 294 14.75 3.59 10.28
CA PRO A 294 14.41 3.82 8.87
C PRO A 294 15.65 3.86 7.98
N SER A 295 16.77 4.36 8.50
CA SER A 295 18.05 4.40 7.81
C SER A 295 18.60 3.00 7.50
N ALA A 296 18.58 2.09 8.48
CA ALA A 296 19.04 0.72 8.25
C ALA A 296 18.09 -0.04 7.32
N ALA A 297 16.77 0.16 7.50
CA ALA A 297 15.76 -0.51 6.71
C ALA A 297 15.82 -0.08 5.23
N ILE A 298 15.88 1.22 4.93
CA ILE A 298 15.96 1.70 3.53
C ILE A 298 17.28 1.33 2.86
N ILE A 299 18.39 1.29 3.61
CA ILE A 299 19.67 0.76 3.09
C ILE A 299 19.51 -0.72 2.74
N SER A 300 18.88 -1.52 3.61
CA SER A 300 18.63 -2.94 3.34
C SER A 300 17.76 -3.15 2.11
N TRP A 301 16.69 -2.35 1.99
CA TRP A 301 15.80 -2.33 0.84
C TRP A 301 16.53 -1.99 -0.46
N CYS A 302 17.31 -0.90 -0.48
CA CYS A 302 18.11 -0.50 -1.64
C CYS A 302 19.09 -1.59 -2.06
N ASN A 303 19.78 -2.21 -1.10
CA ASN A 303 20.66 -3.34 -1.35
C ASN A 303 19.92 -4.50 -2.03
N GLY A 304 18.71 -4.81 -1.57
CA GLY A 304 17.83 -5.79 -2.21
C GLY A 304 17.53 -5.44 -3.66
N PHE A 305 17.10 -4.20 -3.90
CA PHE A 305 16.79 -3.71 -5.25
C PHE A 305 17.99 -3.83 -6.20
N MET A 306 19.17 -3.43 -5.75
CA MET A 306 20.38 -3.53 -6.57
C MET A 306 20.82 -4.98 -6.81
N LEU A 307 20.57 -5.91 -5.89
CA LEU A 307 20.77 -7.35 -6.16
C LEU A 307 19.88 -7.84 -7.31
N GLY A 308 18.64 -7.36 -7.40
CA GLY A 308 17.74 -7.71 -8.50
C GLY A 308 18.19 -7.12 -9.84
N VAL A 309 18.61 -5.86 -9.83
CA VAL A 309 19.22 -5.21 -11.00
C VAL A 309 20.46 -5.96 -11.48
N ASP A 310 21.35 -6.33 -10.57
CA ASP A 310 22.59 -7.06 -10.88
C ASP A 310 22.33 -8.49 -11.34
N HIS A 311 21.30 -9.16 -10.81
CA HIS A 311 20.92 -10.52 -11.22
C HIS A 311 20.58 -10.57 -12.72
N TYR A 312 19.88 -9.54 -13.22
CA TYR A 312 19.53 -9.39 -14.63
C TYR A 312 20.29 -8.24 -15.32
N LYS A 313 21.56 -8.04 -14.95
CA LYS A 313 22.37 -6.89 -15.39
C LYS A 313 22.32 -6.61 -16.89
N VAL A 314 22.39 -7.66 -17.72
CA VAL A 314 22.36 -7.53 -19.19
C VAL A 314 21.04 -6.93 -19.66
N ALA A 315 19.90 -7.33 -19.07
CA ALA A 315 18.60 -6.78 -19.41
C ALA A 315 18.49 -5.30 -18.98
N TRP A 316 19.07 -4.95 -17.83
CA TRP A 316 19.10 -3.58 -17.33
C TRP A 316 20.05 -2.63 -18.09
N GLU A 317 20.93 -3.13 -18.97
CA GLU A 317 21.88 -2.27 -19.70
C GLU A 317 21.21 -1.14 -20.47
N SER A 318 19.99 -1.36 -21.00
CA SER A 318 19.28 -0.32 -21.76
C SER A 318 18.90 0.87 -20.86
N TRP A 319 18.49 0.63 -19.61
CA TRP A 319 18.19 1.67 -18.61
C TRP A 319 19.35 2.66 -18.49
N PHE A 320 20.56 2.13 -18.31
CA PHE A 320 21.77 2.92 -18.06
C PHE A 320 22.32 3.69 -19.28
N LYS A 321 21.72 3.54 -20.47
CA LYS A 321 22.12 4.30 -21.68
C LYS A 321 21.66 5.76 -21.66
N ASP A 322 20.61 6.11 -20.91
CA ASP A 322 20.15 7.50 -20.77
C ASP A 322 20.63 8.07 -19.43
N ALA A 323 21.31 9.22 -19.47
CA ALA A 323 21.88 9.86 -18.29
C ALA A 323 20.83 10.26 -17.23
N ARG A 324 19.59 10.57 -17.64
CA ARG A 324 18.49 10.91 -16.71
C ARG A 324 18.04 9.68 -15.94
N ARG A 325 17.91 8.53 -16.60
CA ARG A 325 17.56 7.24 -15.97
C ARG A 325 18.67 6.77 -15.02
N THR A 326 19.92 6.88 -15.47
CA THR A 326 21.09 6.61 -14.62
C THR A 326 21.13 7.53 -13.40
N ASN A 327 20.82 8.81 -13.55
CA ASN A 327 20.74 9.74 -12.42
C ASN A 327 19.56 9.40 -11.49
N ALA A 328 18.40 9.07 -12.05
CA ALA A 328 17.22 8.71 -11.25
C ALA A 328 17.49 7.53 -10.30
N ILE A 329 18.12 6.45 -10.82
CA ILE A 329 18.45 5.26 -10.01
C ILE A 329 19.69 5.45 -9.12
N SER A 330 20.44 6.54 -9.29
CA SER A 330 21.67 6.79 -8.52
C SER A 330 21.42 6.96 -7.01
N LEU A 331 20.20 7.36 -6.63
CA LEU A 331 19.75 7.41 -5.24
C LEU A 331 19.77 6.01 -4.61
N ILE A 332 19.20 5.02 -5.29
CA ILE A 332 19.18 3.61 -4.84
C ILE A 332 20.61 3.03 -4.85
N LEU A 333 21.37 3.32 -5.91
CA LEU A 333 22.75 2.84 -6.06
C LEU A 333 23.67 3.37 -4.95
N GLY A 334 23.57 4.65 -4.61
CA GLY A 334 24.36 5.26 -3.55
C GLY A 334 24.10 4.64 -2.18
N LEU A 335 22.83 4.34 -1.86
CA LEU A 335 22.44 3.69 -0.61
C LEU A 335 22.78 2.19 -0.55
N SER A 336 23.08 1.58 -1.71
CA SER A 336 23.48 0.17 -1.81
C SER A 336 25.00 -0.03 -1.81
N ASP A 337 25.79 1.04 -1.92
CA ASP A 337 27.24 0.98 -1.93
C ASP A 337 27.81 1.38 -0.56
N PRO A 338 28.33 0.42 0.24
CA PRO A 338 28.89 0.70 1.56
C PRO A 338 30.09 1.65 1.54
N GLU A 339 30.81 1.72 0.41
CA GLU A 339 31.95 2.61 0.26
C GLU A 339 31.49 4.05 -0.01
N ILE A 340 30.42 4.24 -0.80
CA ILE A 340 29.78 5.55 -0.97
C ILE A 340 29.21 6.04 0.38
N LEU A 341 28.50 5.18 1.11
CA LEU A 341 27.97 5.51 2.44
C LEU A 341 29.06 5.82 3.47
N ARG A 342 30.22 5.16 3.39
CA ARG A 342 31.36 5.49 4.27
C ARG A 342 31.96 6.85 3.93
N GLN A 343 31.99 7.21 2.65
CA GLN A 343 32.53 8.49 2.19
C GLN A 343 31.65 9.69 2.54
N THR A 344 30.35 9.48 2.80
CA THR A 344 29.45 10.55 3.27
C THR A 344 29.64 10.93 4.75
N GLU A 345 30.61 10.31 5.45
CA GLU A 345 31.10 10.66 6.81
C GLU A 345 30.08 10.56 7.96
N TYR A 346 28.79 10.37 7.67
CA TYR A 346 27.69 10.22 8.63
C TYR A 346 26.80 9.02 8.29
N ALA A 347 26.20 8.40 9.30
CA ALA A 347 25.03 7.54 9.10
C ALA A 347 23.92 8.36 8.43
N LEU A 348 23.11 7.72 7.58
CA LEU A 348 21.96 8.39 6.97
C LEU A 348 21.06 8.92 8.10
N GLU A 349 20.86 10.24 8.15
CA GLU A 349 19.97 10.85 9.14
C GLU A 349 18.53 10.38 8.89
N GLU A 350 17.74 10.17 9.95
CA GLU A 350 16.37 9.65 9.84
C GLU A 350 15.48 10.49 8.92
N GLU A 351 15.55 11.83 9.01
CA GLU A 351 14.82 12.73 8.12
C GLU A 351 15.21 12.51 6.64
N THR A 352 16.50 12.28 6.39
CA THR A 352 16.99 11.96 5.05
C THR A 352 16.51 10.58 4.61
N ALA A 353 16.45 9.59 5.51
CA ALA A 353 15.93 8.26 5.22
C ALA A 353 14.46 8.32 4.78
N TRP A 354 13.61 9.05 5.51
CA TRP A 354 12.19 9.25 5.14
C TRP A 354 12.03 9.99 3.80
N ALA A 355 12.86 11.00 3.54
CA ALA A 355 12.88 11.67 2.25
C ALA A 355 13.27 10.70 1.12
N MET A 356 14.22 9.80 1.35
CA MET A 356 14.61 8.78 0.38
C MET A 356 13.51 7.76 0.15
N ILE A 357 12.80 7.33 1.21
CA ILE A 357 11.65 6.42 1.14
C ILE A 357 10.56 7.03 0.24
N ALA A 358 10.18 8.28 0.47
CA ALA A 358 9.21 8.98 -0.37
C ALA A 358 9.68 9.07 -1.84
N ARG A 359 10.96 9.42 -2.06
CA ARG A 359 11.54 9.49 -3.41
C ARG A 359 11.59 8.14 -4.12
N ILE A 360 11.81 7.04 -3.40
CA ILE A 360 11.80 5.68 -3.93
C ILE A 360 10.38 5.27 -4.29
N SER A 361 9.40 5.60 -3.44
CA SER A 361 7.96 5.34 -3.69
C SER A 361 7.50 5.99 -5.00
N GLU A 362 8.02 7.18 -5.33
CA GLU A 362 7.77 7.83 -6.63
C GLU A 362 8.59 7.24 -7.80
N LEU A 363 9.81 6.76 -7.53
CA LEU A 363 10.75 6.34 -8.57
C LEU A 363 10.45 4.95 -9.10
N VAL A 364 10.12 3.97 -8.24
CA VAL A 364 9.92 2.58 -8.66
C VAL A 364 8.76 2.44 -9.67
N PRO A 365 7.60 3.12 -9.50
CA PRO A 365 6.55 3.15 -10.52
C PRO A 365 7.02 3.75 -11.85
N VAL A 366 7.90 4.75 -11.83
CA VAL A 366 8.47 5.33 -13.06
C VAL A 366 9.38 4.32 -13.77
N ILE A 367 10.14 3.52 -13.01
CA ILE A 367 10.96 2.43 -13.56
C ILE A 367 10.04 1.38 -14.22
N HIS A 368 8.97 0.97 -13.52
CA HIS A 368 7.98 0.04 -14.02
C HIS A 368 7.34 0.54 -15.32
N ALA A 369 6.87 1.78 -15.34
CA ALA A 369 6.23 2.39 -16.52
C ALA A 369 7.17 2.44 -17.74
N TYR A 370 8.47 2.69 -17.53
CA TYR A 370 9.45 2.64 -18.61
C TYR A 370 9.57 1.24 -19.21
N TRP A 371 9.71 0.21 -18.38
CA TRP A 371 9.85 -1.16 -18.89
C TRP A 371 8.57 -1.70 -19.51
N ALA A 372 7.42 -1.34 -18.96
CA ALA A 372 6.12 -1.62 -19.58
C ALA A 372 6.02 -0.98 -20.97
N PHE A 373 6.48 0.27 -21.13
CA PHE A 373 6.54 0.93 -22.42
C PHE A 373 7.50 0.24 -23.40
N GLU A 374 8.73 -0.08 -22.99
CA GLU A 374 9.69 -0.77 -23.87
C GLU A 374 9.17 -2.14 -24.30
N SER A 375 8.57 -2.90 -23.38
CA SER A 375 7.95 -4.20 -23.68
C SER A 375 6.81 -4.08 -24.69
N ALA A 376 5.92 -3.10 -24.50
CA ALA A 376 4.83 -2.82 -25.43
C ALA A 376 5.34 -2.37 -26.82
N LEU A 377 6.39 -1.56 -26.84
CA LEU A 377 7.03 -1.09 -28.08
C LEU A 377 7.68 -2.25 -28.84
N ASP A 378 8.44 -3.10 -28.15
CA ASP A 378 9.05 -4.29 -28.73
C ASP A 378 7.98 -5.25 -29.27
N GLY A 379 6.89 -5.45 -28.53
CA GLY A 379 5.74 -6.23 -28.97
C GLY A 379 5.10 -5.69 -30.25
N TYR A 380 4.92 -4.36 -30.34
CA TYR A 380 4.41 -3.70 -31.54
C TYR A 380 5.34 -3.84 -32.75
N LEU A 381 6.66 -3.68 -32.54
CA LEU A 381 7.65 -3.79 -33.62
C LEU A 381 7.89 -5.23 -34.08
N ALA A 382 7.60 -6.22 -33.22
CA ALA A 382 7.75 -7.62 -33.53
C ALA A 382 6.60 -8.20 -34.38
N ASP A 383 5.47 -7.48 -34.52
CA ASP A 383 4.34 -7.86 -35.36
C ASP A 383 4.54 -7.30 -36.78
N PRO A 384 5.00 -8.13 -37.76
CA PRO A 384 5.21 -7.67 -39.11
C PRO A 384 3.90 -7.83 -39.88
N GLU A 385 3.28 -6.71 -40.29
CA GLU A 385 2.17 -6.74 -41.26
C GLU A 385 2.40 -7.70 -42.45
#